data_AF-A0A949IFL3-F1
#
_entry.id   AF-A0A949IFL3-F1
#
_cell.length_a   1.000
_cell.length_b   1.000
_cell.length_c   1.000
_cell.angle_alpha   90.00
_cell.angle_beta   90.00
_cell.angle_gamma   90.00
#
_symmetry.space_group_name_H-M   'P 1'
#
loop_
_entity.id
_entity.type
_entity.pdbx_description
1 polymer ?
#
loop_
_entity_poly.entity_id
_entity_poly.type
_entity_poly.pdbx_seq_one_letter_code
_entity_poly.pdbx_strand_id
1 'polypeptide(L)'
;MKFGSSSSEYFDFLAASIRKSELRSAQGDKSRLAEIEASTDEYLVRRWLWTYSIVGGPVTFIAIPVLLSGLAQVAPSNVMNTLWFLSRGAMAIIFILFLVAVLTSRAKKPGSGNQ
;
A
#
# COMPACT_ATOMS: atom_id res chain seq x y z
N MET A 1 4.81 4.11 29.57
CA MET A 1 4.55 3.02 28.62
C MET A 1 5.32 3.32 27.34
N LYS A 2 6.41 2.57 27.06
CA LYS A 2 7.23 2.72 25.85
C LYS A 2 6.53 2.00 24.68
N PHE A 3 5.78 2.73 23.87
CA PHE A 3 5.21 2.26 22.59
C PHE A 3 6.23 2.38 21.43
N GLY A 4 7.53 2.36 21.73
CA GLY A 4 8.59 2.78 20.79
C GLY A 4 9.32 1.67 20.04
N SER A 5 9.22 0.40 20.47
CA SER A 5 10.00 -0.71 19.87
C SER A 5 9.19 -1.59 18.90
N SER A 6 7.88 -1.75 19.11
CA SER A 6 7.12 -2.66 18.23
C SER A 6 6.92 -2.08 16.83
N SER A 7 6.58 -0.79 16.70
CA SER A 7 6.32 -0.17 15.40
C SER A 7 7.54 -0.13 14.48
N SER A 8 8.76 0.04 15.02
CA SER A 8 9.98 -0.01 14.21
C SER A 8 10.28 -1.42 13.72
N GLU A 9 10.13 -2.43 14.58
CA GLU A 9 10.32 -3.84 14.19
C GLU A 9 9.34 -4.27 13.09
N TYR A 10 8.08 -3.83 13.15
CA TYR A 10 7.11 -4.09 12.07
C TYR A 10 7.47 -3.38 10.78
N PHE A 11 7.99 -2.15 10.85
CA PHE A 11 8.42 -1.40 9.69
C PHE A 11 9.64 -2.06 9.01
N ASP A 12 10.62 -2.48 9.81
CA ASP A 12 11.80 -3.18 9.33
C ASP A 12 11.44 -4.53 8.68
N PHE A 13 10.49 -5.27 9.29
CA PHE A 13 9.96 -6.50 8.71
C PHE A 13 9.23 -6.26 7.37
N LEU A 14 8.42 -5.21 7.30
CA LEU A 14 7.73 -4.81 6.06
C LEU A 14 8.72 -4.40 4.97
N ALA A 15 9.72 -3.58 5.31
CA ALA A 15 10.76 -3.16 4.38
C ALA A 15 11.55 -4.36 3.85
N ALA A 16 11.97 -5.27 4.71
CA ALA A 16 12.67 -6.49 4.32
C ALA A 16 11.82 -7.37 3.39
N SER A 17 10.52 -7.47 3.66
CA SER A 17 9.58 -8.24 2.83
C SER A 17 9.36 -7.60 1.44
N ILE A 18 9.18 -6.28 1.39
CA ILE A 18 9.05 -5.51 0.14
C ILE A 18 10.33 -5.64 -0.69
N ARG A 19 11.49 -5.45 -0.04
CA ARG A 19 12.80 -5.57 -0.68
C ARG A 19 13.02 -6.96 -1.28
N LYS A 20 12.65 -8.02 -0.56
CA LYS A 20 12.71 -9.40 -1.07
C LYS A 20 11.79 -9.62 -2.27
N SER A 21 10.61 -9.01 -2.27
CA SER A 21 9.66 -9.07 -3.39
C SER A 21 10.19 -8.33 -4.63
N GLU A 22 10.72 -7.11 -4.43
CA GLU A 22 11.33 -6.30 -5.49
C GLU A 22 12.59 -6.95 -6.07
N LEU A 23 13.45 -7.54 -5.23
CA LEU A 23 14.62 -8.30 -5.70
C LEU A 23 14.23 -9.51 -6.54
N ARG A 24 13.13 -10.19 -6.19
CA ARG A 24 12.59 -11.30 -6.99
C ARG A 24 12.02 -10.81 -8.32
N SER A 25 11.29 -9.69 -8.32
CA SER A 25 10.70 -9.14 -9.55
C SER A 25 11.73 -8.50 -10.48
N ALA A 26 12.88 -8.08 -9.94
CA ALA A 26 14.01 -7.54 -10.70
C ALA A 26 15.05 -8.61 -11.11
N GLN A 27 14.80 -9.91 -10.83
CA GLN A 27 15.70 -10.97 -11.28
C GLN A 27 15.83 -10.94 -12.82
N GLY A 28 17.05 -10.66 -13.29
CA GLY A 28 17.37 -10.54 -14.73
C GLY A 28 17.69 -9.11 -15.18
N ASP A 29 17.41 -8.08 -14.38
CA ASP A 29 17.72 -6.69 -14.69
C ASP A 29 18.73 -6.10 -13.70
N LYS A 30 20.00 -6.04 -14.12
CA LYS A 30 21.11 -5.52 -13.31
C LYS A 30 20.93 -4.05 -12.91
N SER A 31 20.25 -3.25 -13.74
CA SER A 31 20.05 -1.82 -13.48
C SER A 31 19.06 -1.60 -12.34
N ARG A 32 17.94 -2.32 -12.35
CA ARG A 32 16.92 -2.27 -11.28
C ARG A 32 17.44 -2.84 -9.97
N LEU A 33 18.28 -3.88 -10.02
CA LEU A 33 18.91 -4.44 -8.81
C LEU A 33 19.81 -3.41 -8.11
N ALA A 34 20.62 -2.67 -8.88
CA ALA A 34 21.47 -1.61 -8.33
C ALA A 34 20.65 -0.47 -7.71
N GLU A 35 19.52 -0.11 -8.32
CA GLU A 35 18.61 0.91 -7.79
C GLU A 35 17.94 0.49 -6.47
N ILE A 36 17.53 -0.78 -6.36
CA ILE A 36 16.94 -1.35 -5.13
C ILE A 36 17.97 -1.43 -3.99
N GLU A 37 19.23 -1.72 -4.32
CA GLU A 37 20.33 -1.76 -3.35
C GLU A 37 20.69 -0.35 -2.84
N ALA A 38 20.71 0.64 -3.75
CA ALA A 38 20.95 2.04 -3.40
C ALA A 38 19.77 2.72 -2.66
N SER A 39 18.57 2.15 -2.73
CA SER A 39 17.38 2.70 -2.09
C SER A 39 17.35 2.45 -0.58
N THR A 40 16.96 3.46 0.20
CA THR A 40 16.68 3.31 1.64
C THR A 40 15.35 2.57 1.86
N ASP A 41 15.28 1.76 2.90
CA ASP A 41 14.07 1.01 3.29
C ASP A 41 12.84 1.92 3.50
N GLU A 42 13.02 3.10 4.08
CA GLU A 42 11.96 4.11 4.19
C GLU A 42 11.38 4.53 2.84
N TYR A 43 12.26 4.75 1.86
CA TYR A 43 11.86 5.14 0.52
C TYR A 43 11.12 4.01 -0.19
N LEU A 44 11.60 2.77 -0.05
CA LEU A 44 10.94 1.59 -0.62
C LEU A 44 9.53 1.40 -0.06
N VAL A 45 9.37 1.41 1.27
CA VAL A 45 8.05 1.26 1.92
C VAL A 45 7.11 2.39 1.51
N ARG A 46 7.60 3.64 1.49
CA ARG A 46 6.79 4.79 1.10
C ARG A 46 6.37 4.74 -0.37
N ARG A 47 7.29 4.37 -1.27
CA ARG A 47 6.99 4.17 -2.70
C ARG A 47 5.90 3.12 -2.86
N TRP A 48 6.05 1.99 -2.18
CA TRP A 48 5.09 0.90 -2.21
C TRP A 48 3.71 1.33 -1.70
N LEU A 49 3.64 1.97 -0.54
CA LEU A 49 2.39 2.51 0.03
C LEU A 49 1.68 3.47 -0.95
N TRP A 50 2.44 4.35 -1.61
CA TRP A 50 1.89 5.25 -2.61
C TRP A 50 1.43 4.52 -3.88
N THR A 51 2.22 3.58 -4.39
CA THR A 51 1.82 2.76 -5.55
C THR A 51 0.51 2.03 -5.27
N TYR A 52 0.38 1.37 -4.12
CA TYR A 52 -0.84 0.67 -3.73
C TYR A 52 -2.01 1.63 -3.51
N SER A 53 -1.78 2.85 -3.03
CA SER A 53 -2.85 3.82 -2.84
C SER A 53 -3.32 4.44 -4.17
N ILE A 54 -2.39 4.79 -5.06
CA ILE A 54 -2.68 5.43 -6.36
C ILE A 54 -3.28 4.43 -7.33
N VAL A 55 -2.81 3.18 -7.35
CA VAL A 55 -3.35 2.13 -8.23
C VAL A 55 -4.56 1.46 -7.58
N GLY A 56 -4.45 1.10 -6.30
CA GLY A 56 -5.51 0.42 -5.57
C GLY A 56 -6.75 1.28 -5.36
N GLY A 57 -6.59 2.59 -5.14
CA GLY A 57 -7.71 3.53 -4.97
C GLY A 57 -8.72 3.49 -6.13
N PRO A 58 -8.33 3.82 -7.37
CA PRO A 58 -9.21 3.74 -8.54
C PRO A 58 -9.81 2.34 -8.73
N VAL A 59 -9.03 1.28 -8.48
CA VAL A 59 -9.53 -0.09 -8.59
C VAL A 59 -10.64 -0.36 -7.57
N THR A 60 -10.41 -0.05 -6.29
CA THR A 60 -11.39 -0.35 -5.24
C THR A 60 -12.58 0.58 -5.21
N PHE A 61 -12.42 1.86 -5.59
CA PHE A 61 -13.48 2.87 -5.52
C PHE A 61 -14.24 3.06 -6.84
N ILE A 62 -13.68 2.62 -7.97
CA ILE A 62 -14.31 2.80 -9.30
C ILE A 62 -14.51 1.44 -9.96
N ALA A 63 -13.44 0.68 -10.20
CA ALA A 63 -13.53 -0.55 -10.98
C ALA A 63 -14.39 -1.63 -10.28
N ILE A 64 -14.16 -1.89 -8.99
CA ILE A 64 -14.91 -2.89 -8.23
C ILE A 64 -16.41 -2.53 -8.16
N PRO A 65 -16.82 -1.31 -7.77
CA PRO A 65 -18.23 -0.93 -7.80
C PRO A 65 -18.89 -1.08 -9.17
N VAL A 66 -18.20 -0.67 -10.25
CA VAL A 66 -18.73 -0.81 -11.62
C VAL A 66 -18.92 -2.29 -11.99
N LEU A 67 -17.94 -3.14 -11.69
CA LEU A 67 -18.04 -4.58 -11.93
C LEU A 67 -19.17 -5.21 -11.11
N LEU A 68 -19.32 -4.83 -9.84
CA LEU A 68 -20.41 -5.30 -8.99
C LEU A 68 -21.78 -4.84 -9.48
N SER A 69 -21.90 -3.60 -9.96
CA SER A 69 -23.13 -3.08 -10.55
C SER A 69 -23.53 -3.84 -11.82
N GLY A 70 -22.58 -4.23 -12.67
CA GLY A 70 -22.84 -5.09 -13.82
C GLY A 70 -23.27 -6.50 -13.41
N LEU A 71 -22.56 -7.09 -12.44
CA LEU A 71 -22.83 -8.43 -11.95
C LEU A 71 -24.16 -8.54 -11.17
N ALA A 72 -24.61 -7.44 -10.56
CA ALA A 72 -25.89 -7.36 -9.85
C ALA A 72 -27.12 -7.63 -10.73
N GLN A 73 -26.99 -7.52 -12.05
CA GLN A 73 -28.09 -7.83 -12.97
C GLN A 73 -28.37 -9.33 -13.10
N VAL A 74 -27.37 -10.17 -12.82
CA VAL A 74 -27.43 -11.63 -13.05
C VAL A 74 -27.23 -12.45 -11.79
N ALA A 75 -26.64 -11.87 -10.74
CA ALA A 75 -26.33 -12.58 -9.51
C ALA A 75 -27.46 -12.50 -8.47
N PRO A 76 -27.67 -13.55 -7.65
CA PRO A 76 -28.62 -13.53 -6.55
C PRO A 76 -28.28 -12.44 -5.51
N SER A 77 -29.32 -11.84 -4.91
CA SER A 77 -29.21 -10.76 -3.93
C SER A 77 -28.32 -11.10 -2.72
N ASN A 78 -28.40 -12.34 -2.22
CA ASN A 78 -27.57 -12.80 -1.10
C ASN A 78 -26.08 -12.77 -1.42
N VAL A 79 -25.70 -13.23 -2.63
CA VAL A 79 -24.32 -13.23 -3.11
C VAL A 79 -23.85 -11.78 -3.30
N MET A 80 -24.69 -10.95 -3.91
CA MET A 80 -24.37 -9.54 -4.15
C MET A 80 -24.15 -8.77 -2.84
N ASN A 81 -24.96 -9.00 -1.81
CA ASN A 81 -24.78 -8.39 -0.49
C ASN A 81 -23.42 -8.75 0.14
N THR A 82 -23.00 -10.02 0.06
CA THR A 82 -21.69 -10.44 0.55
C THR A 82 -20.54 -9.79 -0.22
N LEU A 83 -20.64 -9.74 -1.56
CA LEU A 83 -19.62 -9.08 -2.39
C LEU A 83 -19.54 -7.57 -2.11
N TRP A 84 -20.68 -6.90 -1.91
CA TRP A 84 -20.69 -5.49 -1.52
C TRP A 84 -20.05 -5.28 -0.14
N PHE A 85 -20.32 -6.16 0.83
CA PHE A 85 -19.69 -6.10 2.14
C PHE A 85 -18.16 -6.27 2.05
N LEU A 86 -17.69 -7.26 1.30
CA LEU A 86 -16.27 -7.47 1.01
C LEU A 86 -15.65 -6.25 0.32
N SER A 87 -16.33 -5.65 -0.65
CA SER A 87 -15.83 -4.46 -1.36
C SER A 87 -15.61 -3.27 -0.42
N ARG A 88 -16.53 -3.05 0.54
CA ARG A 88 -16.41 -1.99 1.55
C ARG A 88 -15.23 -2.26 2.47
N GLY A 89 -15.01 -3.52 2.85
CA GLY A 89 -13.83 -3.92 3.60
C GLY A 89 -12.54 -3.62 2.84
N ALA A 90 -12.48 -3.96 1.55
CA ALA A 90 -11.33 -3.65 0.70
C ALA A 90 -11.08 -2.14 0.57
N MET A 91 -12.14 -1.33 0.37
CA MET A 91 -12.03 0.14 0.35
C MET A 91 -11.49 0.69 1.67
N ALA A 92 -11.95 0.17 2.81
CA ALA A 92 -11.46 0.59 4.12
C ALA A 92 -9.96 0.26 4.31
N ILE A 93 -9.51 -0.91 3.86
CA ILE A 93 -8.10 -1.30 3.91
C ILE A 93 -7.24 -0.34 3.05
N ILE A 94 -7.65 -0.07 1.81
CA ILE A 94 -6.93 0.87 0.94
C ILE A 94 -6.92 2.27 1.55
N PHE A 95 -8.00 2.71 2.18
CA PHE A 95 -8.05 4.00 2.86
C PHE A 95 -7.07 4.07 4.04
N ILE A 96 -6.98 3.00 4.85
CA ILE A 96 -6.00 2.92 5.95
C ILE A 96 -4.57 2.98 5.39
N LEU A 97 -4.27 2.23 4.33
CA LEU A 97 -2.95 2.26 3.68
C LEU A 97 -2.63 3.66 3.15
N PHE A 98 -3.60 4.34 2.56
CA PHE A 98 -3.45 5.73 2.12
C PHE A 98 -3.19 6.67 3.29
N LEU A 99 -3.90 6.55 4.41
CA LEU A 99 -3.64 7.35 5.60
C LEU A 99 -2.23 7.11 6.14
N VAL A 100 -1.78 5.86 6.21
CA VAL A 100 -0.40 5.52 6.61
C VAL A 100 0.61 6.15 5.65
N ALA A 101 0.35 6.10 4.34
CA ALA A 101 1.19 6.73 3.32
C ALA A 101 1.28 8.26 3.50
N VAL A 102 0.16 8.91 3.81
CA VAL A 102 0.09 10.36 4.06
C VAL A 102 0.79 10.73 5.36
N LEU A 103 0.56 9.99 6.44
CA LEU A 103 1.18 10.26 7.74
C LEU A 103 2.70 10.10 7.68
N THR A 104 3.18 9.01 7.09
CA THR A 104 4.62 8.80 6.87
C THR A 104 5.22 9.84 5.93
N SER A 105 4.46 10.33 4.95
CA SER A 105 4.88 11.42 4.07
C SER A 105 4.98 12.77 4.77
N ARG A 106 4.10 13.04 5.75
CA ARG A 106 4.10 14.29 6.53
C ARG A 106 5.09 14.28 7.68
N ALA A 107 5.46 13.11 8.20
CA ALA A 107 6.42 12.96 9.30
C ALA A 107 7.82 13.47 8.96
N LYS A 108 8.14 13.73 7.68
CA LYS A 108 9.40 14.36 7.27
C LYS A 108 9.29 15.89 7.22
N LYS A 109 9.43 16.53 8.38
CA LYS A 109 10.10 17.84 8.53
C LYS A 109 11.10 17.78 9.69
N PRO A 110 12.33 17.28 9.47
CA PRO A 110 13.42 17.55 10.38
C PRO A 110 14.14 18.83 9.91
N GLY A 111 13.69 20.00 10.38
CA GLY A 111 14.33 21.32 10.18
C GLY A 111 14.27 21.87 8.73
N SER A 112 14.09 23.16 8.41
CA SER A 112 14.05 24.41 9.18
C SER A 112 15.06 24.50 10.33
N GLY A 113 16.25 23.96 10.13
CA GLY A 113 17.44 24.40 10.82
C GLY A 113 18.24 25.22 9.82
N ASN A 114 18.45 26.50 10.14
CA ASN A 114 19.24 27.49 9.40
C ASN A 114 20.30 26.90 8.46
N GLN A 115 20.16 27.18 7.16
CA GLN A 115 21.22 27.77 6.36
C GLN A 115 20.59 28.83 5.46
#